data_AF-A0A7X9M194-F1
#
_entry.id   AF-A0A7X9M194-F1
#
_cell.length_a   1.000
_cell.length_b   1.000
_cell.length_c   1.000
_cell.angle_alpha   90.00
_cell.angle_beta   90.00
_cell.angle_gamma   90.00
#
_symmetry.space_group_name_H-M   'P 1'
#
loop_
_entity.id
_entity.type
_entity.pdbx_description
1 polymer ?
#
loop_
_entity_poly.entity_id
_entity_poly.type
_entity_poly.pdbx_seq_one_letter_code
_entity_poly.pdbx_strand_id
1 'polypeptide(L)'
;MFWKKIDGINLWKVNRVFNKLALSRTYLEKCLSNGRVVIELAPKKTRELTMHATKCEIEEKVQATEGFEVLRLSLLEDCKPEYKEKVTMSGVSRWLEISVK
;
A
#
# COMPACT_ATOMS: atom_id res chain seq x y z
N MET A 1 -18.99 -5.73 -9.60
CA MET A 1 -18.40 -4.82 -8.58
C MET A 1 -17.32 -3.99 -9.27
N PHE A 2 -17.60 -2.72 -9.58
CA PHE A 2 -16.62 -1.84 -10.21
C PHE A 2 -15.51 -1.56 -9.19
N TRP A 3 -14.33 -2.12 -9.42
CA TRP A 3 -13.18 -1.91 -8.55
C TRP A 3 -12.77 -0.44 -8.61
N LYS A 4 -12.99 0.27 -7.49
CA LYS A 4 -12.67 1.70 -7.36
C LYS A 4 -11.17 1.92 -7.59
N LYS A 5 -10.85 2.82 -8.51
CA LYS A 5 -9.51 3.36 -8.65
C LYS A 5 -9.46 4.71 -7.93
N ILE A 6 -8.38 4.96 -7.20
CA ILE A 6 -8.12 6.26 -6.57
C ILE A 6 -6.76 6.69 -7.07
N ASP A 7 -6.69 7.83 -7.75
CA ASP A 7 -5.44 8.34 -8.31
C ASP A 7 -4.68 7.31 -9.17
N GLY A 8 -5.44 6.48 -9.91
CA GLY A 8 -4.92 5.38 -10.73
C GLY A 8 -4.51 4.11 -9.97
N ILE A 9 -4.57 4.09 -8.64
CA ILE A 9 -4.32 2.91 -7.79
C ILE A 9 -5.56 2.01 -7.82
N ASN A 10 -5.37 0.74 -8.14
CA ASN A 10 -6.45 -0.25 -8.10
C ASN A 10 -6.50 -0.92 -6.72
N LEU A 11 -7.50 -0.57 -5.92
CA LEU A 11 -7.65 -1.08 -4.54
C LEU A 11 -7.81 -2.61 -4.49
N TRP A 12 -8.37 -3.24 -5.51
CA TRP A 12 -8.45 -4.71 -5.55
C TRP A 12 -7.09 -5.36 -5.65
N LYS A 13 -6.18 -4.78 -6.44
CA LYS A 13 -4.80 -5.28 -6.54
C LYS A 13 -4.09 -5.15 -5.19
N VAL A 14 -4.26 -4.01 -4.53
CA VAL A 14 -3.70 -3.77 -3.20
C VAL A 14 -4.25 -4.78 -2.18
N ASN A 15 -5.57 -4.98 -2.15
CA ASN A 15 -6.25 -5.96 -1.30
C ASN A 15 -5.69 -7.38 -1.48
N ARG A 16 -5.46 -7.80 -2.74
CA ARG A 16 -4.86 -9.11 -3.04
C ARG A 16 -3.42 -9.23 -2.56
N VAL A 17 -2.65 -8.14 -2.61
CA VAL A 17 -1.28 -8.13 -2.09
C VAL A 17 -1.29 -8.30 -0.57
N PHE A 18 -2.18 -7.64 0.15
CA PHE A 18 -2.30 -7.83 1.60
C PHE A 18 -2.69 -9.25 1.99
N ASN A 19 -3.69 -9.83 1.34
CA ASN A 19 -4.03 -11.24 1.55
C ASN A 19 -2.84 -12.16 1.30
N LYS A 20 -2.04 -11.87 0.27
CA LYS A 20 -0.83 -12.65 -0.01
C LYS A 20 0.23 -12.47 1.07
N LEU A 21 0.42 -11.26 1.59
CA LEU A 21 1.35 -10.98 2.70
C LEU A 21 0.93 -11.74 3.96
N ALA A 22 -0.36 -11.73 4.29
CA ALA A 22 -0.89 -12.42 5.46
C ALA A 22 -0.76 -13.95 5.35
N LEU A 23 -0.97 -14.51 4.15
CA LEU A 23 -0.99 -15.96 3.96
C LEU A 23 0.38 -16.55 3.62
N SER A 24 1.38 -15.73 3.28
CA SER A 24 2.69 -16.21 2.81
C SER A 24 3.84 -15.51 3.55
N ARG A 25 4.39 -16.20 4.56
CA ARG A 25 5.56 -15.74 5.31
C ARG A 25 6.75 -15.39 4.41
N THR A 26 7.03 -16.22 3.41
CA THR A 26 8.13 -15.97 2.44
C THR A 26 7.91 -14.70 1.63
N TYR A 27 6.66 -14.39 1.27
CA TYR A 27 6.35 -13.15 0.56
C TYR A 27 6.44 -11.95 1.49
N LEU A 28 5.97 -12.08 2.74
CA LEU A 28 6.11 -11.07 3.79
C LEU A 28 7.59 -10.73 4.04
N GLU A 29 8.44 -11.71 4.26
CA GLU A 29 9.88 -11.52 4.50
C GLU A 29 10.59 -10.82 3.33
N LYS A 30 10.15 -11.07 2.08
CA LYS A 30 10.67 -10.37 0.89
C LYS A 30 10.27 -8.90 0.83
N CYS A 31 9.09 -8.57 1.33
CA CYS A 31 8.57 -7.19 1.36
C CYS A 31 8.97 -6.44 2.64
N LEU A 32 9.45 -7.15 3.65
CA LEU A 32 9.91 -6.58 4.91
C LEU A 32 11.34 -6.07 4.77
N SER A 33 11.54 -4.78 5.03
CA SER A 33 12.85 -4.15 5.04
C SER A 33 12.92 -3.17 6.21
N ASN A 34 13.89 -3.34 7.11
CA ASN A 34 14.10 -2.49 8.29
C ASN A 34 12.82 -2.28 9.13
N GLY A 35 12.08 -3.35 9.42
CA GLY A 35 10.84 -3.30 10.22
C GLY A 35 9.66 -2.64 9.49
N ARG A 36 9.71 -2.54 8.15
CA ARG A 36 8.64 -1.94 7.35
C ARG A 36 8.30 -2.85 6.19
N VAL A 37 7.01 -3.12 6.00
CA VAL A 37 6.52 -3.76 4.78
C VAL A 37 6.32 -2.70 3.71
N VAL A 38 7.02 -2.86 2.58
CA VAL A 38 6.92 -1.95 1.44
C VAL A 38 6.14 -2.62 0.31
N ILE A 39 5.10 -1.95 -0.17
CA ILE A 39 4.25 -2.43 -1.27
C ILE A 39 4.28 -1.40 -2.40
N GLU A 40 4.95 -1.75 -3.48
CA GLU A 40 5.02 -0.93 -4.68
C GLU A 40 3.64 -0.78 -5.34
N LEU A 41 3.29 0.46 -5.65
CA LEU A 41 2.07 0.81 -6.39
C LEU A 41 2.42 1.14 -7.84
N ALA A 42 1.42 1.13 -8.72
CA ALA A 42 1.63 1.46 -10.13
C ALA A 42 2.12 2.92 -10.26
N PRO A 43 3.29 3.20 -10.86
CA PRO A 43 3.87 4.55 -10.88
C PRO A 43 3.00 5.54 -11.65
N LYS A 44 3.14 6.84 -11.34
CA LYS A 44 2.55 7.90 -12.18
C LYS A 44 3.52 8.24 -13.30
N LYS A 45 2.96 8.46 -14.50
CA LYS A 45 3.72 8.97 -15.65
C LYS A 45 3.92 10.49 -15.58
N THR A 46 3.05 11.19 -14.87
CA THR A 46 3.22 12.62 -14.57
C THR A 46 4.29 12.79 -13.49
N ARG A 47 4.92 13.96 -13.46
CA ARG A 47 5.86 14.36 -12.39
C ARG A 47 5.15 15.08 -11.23
N GLU A 48 3.83 14.96 -11.17
CA GLU A 48 2.99 15.61 -10.17
C GLU A 48 2.75 14.67 -8.99
N LEU A 49 3.13 15.16 -7.82
CA LEU A 49 2.88 14.51 -6.55
C LEU A 49 1.39 14.56 -6.21
N THR A 50 0.90 13.52 -5.54
CA THR A 50 -0.48 13.45 -5.05
C THR A 50 -0.71 14.52 -3.99
N MET A 51 -1.83 15.22 -4.05
CA MET A 51 -2.21 16.20 -3.03
C MET A 51 -2.46 15.51 -1.68
N HIS A 52 -2.17 16.21 -0.58
CA HIS A 52 -2.31 15.65 0.77
C HIS A 52 -3.70 15.05 1.04
N ALA A 53 -4.78 15.75 0.65
CA ALA A 53 -6.15 15.24 0.81
C ALA A 53 -6.36 13.89 0.11
N THR A 54 -5.80 13.71 -1.09
CA THR A 54 -5.87 12.45 -1.83
C THR A 54 -4.97 11.38 -1.21
N LYS A 55 -3.84 11.73 -0.58
CA LYS A 55 -3.02 10.78 0.18
C LYS A 55 -3.82 10.20 1.35
N CYS A 56 -4.46 11.06 2.13
CA CYS A 56 -5.33 10.64 3.24
C CYS A 56 -6.47 9.74 2.73
N GLU A 57 -7.12 10.11 1.62
CA GLU A 57 -8.16 9.26 1.01
C GLU A 57 -7.62 7.88 0.61
N ILE A 58 -6.42 7.82 0.01
CA ILE A 58 -5.78 6.54 -0.34
C ILE A 58 -5.56 5.70 0.92
N GLU A 59 -4.95 6.28 1.96
CA GLU A 59 -4.63 5.59 3.22
C GLU A 59 -5.90 5.06 3.90
N GLU A 60 -6.94 5.88 4.02
CA GLU A 60 -8.25 5.49 4.58
C GLU A 60 -8.89 4.35 3.80
N LYS A 61 -8.88 4.42 2.48
CA LYS A 61 -9.50 3.41 1.61
C LYS A 61 -8.71 2.11 1.60
N VAL A 62 -7.39 2.18 1.72
CA VAL A 62 -6.50 1.02 1.88
C VAL A 62 -6.74 0.37 3.23
N GLN A 63 -6.81 1.16 4.31
CA GLN A 63 -7.08 0.66 5.67
C GLN A 63 -8.46 -0.01 5.76
N ALA A 64 -9.46 0.49 5.03
CA ALA A 64 -10.80 -0.10 4.98
C ALA A 64 -10.89 -1.38 4.11
N THR A 65 -9.79 -1.85 3.51
CA THR A 65 -9.83 -3.11 2.73
C THR A 65 -9.78 -4.33 3.63
N GLU A 66 -10.58 -5.35 3.32
CA GLU A 66 -10.61 -6.62 4.07
C GLU A 66 -9.22 -7.27 4.17
N GLY A 67 -8.44 -7.21 3.10
CA GLY A 67 -7.10 -7.79 3.06
C GLY A 67 -6.13 -7.07 3.99
N PHE A 68 -6.26 -5.75 4.18
CA PHE A 68 -5.46 -5.04 5.16
C PHE A 68 -5.79 -5.49 6.58
N GLU A 69 -7.09 -5.67 6.90
CA GLU A 69 -7.50 -6.21 8.21
C GLU A 69 -6.96 -7.62 8.44
N VAL A 70 -7.01 -8.49 7.44
CA VAL A 70 -6.42 -9.83 7.52
C VAL A 70 -4.92 -9.78 7.77
N LEU A 71 -4.19 -8.88 7.10
CA LEU A 71 -2.76 -8.68 7.35
C LEU A 71 -2.50 -8.16 8.78
N ARG A 72 -3.26 -7.16 9.23
CA ARG A 72 -3.14 -6.59 10.58
C ARG A 72 -3.32 -7.66 11.66
N LEU A 73 -4.36 -8.50 11.52
CA LEU A 73 -4.60 -9.63 12.41
C LEU A 73 -3.49 -10.67 12.35
N SER A 74 -2.97 -10.95 11.15
CA SER A 74 -1.84 -11.89 10.98
C SER A 74 -0.55 -11.39 11.62
N LEU A 75 -0.32 -10.08 11.66
CA LEU A 75 0.86 -9.48 12.28
C LEU A 75 0.70 -9.32 13.79
N LEU A 76 -0.53 -9.39 14.33
CA LEU A 76 -0.85 -9.14 15.74
C LEU A 76 -0.41 -7.74 16.22
N GLU A 77 -0.36 -6.77 15.31
CA GLU A 77 0.17 -5.43 15.57
C GLU A 77 -0.82 -4.33 15.19
N ASP A 78 -0.74 -3.20 15.88
CA ASP A 78 -1.46 -1.98 15.48
C ASP A 78 -0.67 -1.25 14.38
N CYS A 79 -0.83 -1.73 13.15
CA CYS A 79 -0.16 -1.20 11.98
C CYS A 79 -1.09 -0.27 11.17
N LYS A 80 -0.51 0.75 10.52
CA LYS A 80 -1.21 1.68 9.62
C LYS A 80 -0.49 1.78 8.28
N PRO A 81 -1.22 1.82 7.15
CA PRO A 81 -0.61 2.02 5.84
C PRO A 81 -0.34 3.52 5.64
N GLU A 82 0.89 3.85 5.28
CA GLU A 82 1.30 5.21 4.91
C GLU A 82 1.57 5.26 3.41
N TYR A 83 0.95 6.19 2.70
CA TYR A 83 1.22 6.42 1.30
C TYR A 83 2.46 7.28 1.12
N LYS A 84 3.43 6.76 0.36
CA LYS A 84 4.67 7.46 0.05
C LYS A 84 4.83 7.57 -1.46
N GLU A 85 5.52 8.62 -1.86
CA GLU A 85 5.84 8.87 -3.25
C GLU A 85 7.13 9.68 -3.36
N LYS A 86 7.81 9.50 -4.49
CA LYS A 86 9.05 10.19 -4.81
C LYS A 86 9.10 10.46 -6.30
N VAL A 87 9.42 11.71 -6.65
CA VAL A 87 9.69 12.08 -8.04
C VAL A 87 10.94 11.35 -8.52
N THR A 88 10.85 10.75 -9.70
CA THR A 88 11.95 10.09 -10.40
C THR A 88 12.13 10.70 -11.79
N MET A 89 13.20 10.31 -12.50
CA MET A 89 13.45 10.79 -13.86
C MET A 89 12.29 10.48 -14.83
N SER A 90 11.56 9.39 -14.59
CA SER A 90 10.49 8.88 -15.46
C SER A 90 9.07 9.18 -14.98
N GLY A 91 8.89 9.92 -13.87
CA GLY A 91 7.57 10.23 -13.31
C GLY A 91 7.58 10.26 -11.79
N VAL A 92 6.63 9.57 -11.16
CA VAL A 92 6.56 9.42 -9.70
C VAL A 92 6.47 7.94 -9.34
N SER A 93 7.45 7.45 -8.60
CA SER A 93 7.37 6.16 -7.91
C SER A 93 6.56 6.34 -6.63
N ARG A 94 5.74 5.34 -6.30
CA ARG A 94 4.86 5.40 -5.13
C ARG A 94 4.65 4.01 -4.54
N TRP A 95 4.52 3.96 -3.23
CA TRP A 95 4.39 2.73 -2.47
C TRP A 95 3.54 2.97 -1.22
N LEU A 96 3.03 1.88 -0.65
CA LEU A 96 2.52 1.86 0.71
C LEU A 96 3.62 1.35 1.64
N GLU A 97 3.74 1.98 2.78
CA GLU A 97 4.65 1.59 3.84
C GLU A 97 3.85 1.24 5.09
N ILE A 98 4.07 0.06 5.65
CA ILE A 98 3.43 -0.38 6.89
C ILE A 98 4.54 -0.64 7.89
N SER A 99 4.56 0.14 8.97
CA SER A 99 5.49 -0.09 10.08
C SER A 99 5.05 -1.32 10.87
N VAL A 100 5.98 -2.25 11.04
CA VAL A 100 5.83 -3.49 11.81
C VAL A 100 6.71 -3.30 13.06
N LYS A 101 6.11 -3.21 14.25
CA LYS A 101 6.76 -2.87 15.51
C LYS A 101 6.98 -4.09 16.39
#